data_AF-A0A840IPZ6-F1
#
_entry.id   AF-A0A840IPZ6-F1
#
_cell.length_a   1.000
_cell.length_b   1.000
_cell.length_c   1.000
_cell.angle_alpha   90.00
_cell.angle_beta   90.00
_cell.angle_gamma   90.00
#
_symmetry.space_group_name_H-M   'P 1'
#
loop_
_entity.id
_entity.type
_entity.pdbx_description
1 polymer ?
#
loop_
_entity_poly.entity_id
_entity_poly.type
_entity_poly.pdbx_seq_one_letter_code
_entity_poly.pdbx_strand_id
1 'polypeptide(L)'
;MTTDNPGEQPFDPALGQGPAVPEADYSEGGVPSYDYVRDRIEKRYTTSIGSQDVAGIGGPETIESLDKKIADRDKAAKDKLAEIRRSLGKE
;
A
#
# COMPACT_ATOMS: atom_id res chain seq x y z
N MET A 1 49.48 47.68 10.86
CA MET A 1 48.71 47.38 12.08
C MET A 1 47.61 46.43 11.66
N THR A 2 47.78 45.17 12.03
CA THR A 2 46.88 44.05 11.76
C THR A 2 45.57 44.26 12.52
N THR A 3 44.47 44.46 11.81
CA THR A 3 43.13 44.23 12.38
C THR A 3 42.75 42.79 12.06
N ASP A 4 43.10 41.92 13.02
CA ASP A 4 42.49 40.61 13.21
C ASP A 4 41.00 40.85 13.54
N ASN A 5 40.10 40.41 12.68
CA ASN A 5 38.66 40.47 12.91
C ASN A 5 38.18 39.04 13.21
N PRO A 6 37.96 38.66 14.47
CA PRO A 6 37.60 37.31 14.83
C PRO A 6 36.08 37.15 14.71
N GLY A 7 35.57 36.55 13.62
CA GLY A 7 34.15 36.23 13.58
C GLY A 7 33.54 35.67 12.30
N GLU A 8 34.11 35.88 11.12
CA GLU A 8 33.48 35.36 9.89
C GLU A 8 34.01 33.97 9.56
N GLN A 9 33.46 32.98 10.28
CA GLN A 9 33.48 31.60 9.80
C GLN A 9 32.78 31.57 8.43
N PRO A 10 33.35 30.94 7.38
CA PRO A 10 32.63 30.75 6.14
C PRO A 10 31.35 29.96 6.43
N PHE A 11 30.21 30.44 5.91
CA PHE A 11 29.02 29.61 5.89
C PHE A 11 29.34 28.40 5.00
N ASP A 12 29.45 27.21 5.58
CA ASP A 12 29.48 25.99 4.79
C ASP A 12 28.02 25.61 4.48
N PRO A 13 27.53 25.80 3.24
CA PRO A 13 26.15 25.47 2.89
C PRO A 13 25.84 23.97 3.03
N ALA A 14 26.87 23.13 3.22
CA ALA A 14 26.76 21.70 3.44
C ALA A 14 26.25 21.31 4.85
N LEU A 15 26.31 22.20 5.84
CA LEU A 15 25.95 21.88 7.24
C LEU A 15 24.47 22.13 7.60
N GLY A 16 23.64 22.62 6.67
CA GLY A 16 22.26 23.04 6.95
C GLY A 16 21.16 22.03 6.63
N GLN A 17 21.48 20.88 6.02
CA GLN A 17 20.47 19.93 5.53
C GLN A 17 20.26 18.80 6.53
N GLY A 18 19.55 19.10 7.62
CA GLY A 18 18.89 18.08 8.42
C GLY A 18 17.86 17.30 7.57
N PRO A 19 17.34 16.16 8.05
CA PRO A 19 16.33 15.40 7.30
C PRO A 19 15.17 16.32 6.92
N ALA A 20 14.93 16.46 5.62
CA ALA A 20 13.86 17.30 5.10
C ALA A 20 12.52 16.78 5.65
N VAL A 21 11.80 17.64 6.35
CA VAL A 21 10.42 17.37 6.74
C VAL A 21 9.62 17.25 5.45
N PRO A 22 8.80 16.19 5.27
CA PRO A 22 7.98 16.06 4.07
C PRO A 22 7.07 17.28 3.93
N GLU A 23 6.93 17.78 2.71
CA GLU A 23 6.03 18.89 2.41
C GLU A 23 4.59 18.52 2.77
N ALA A 24 3.82 19.49 3.27
CA ALA A 24 2.42 19.27 3.59
C ALA A 24 1.59 19.01 2.32
N ASP A 25 0.68 18.04 2.38
CA ASP A 25 -0.23 17.69 1.27
C ASP A 25 -1.14 18.86 0.86
N TYR A 26 -1.38 19.81 1.77
CA TYR A 26 -2.22 20.98 1.56
C TYR A 26 -1.50 22.24 2.04
N SER A 27 -1.66 23.31 1.29
CA SER A 27 -1.33 24.67 1.75
C SER A 27 -2.27 25.10 2.88
N GLU A 28 -1.90 26.15 3.62
CA GLU A 28 -2.73 26.74 4.69
C GLU A 28 -4.12 27.17 4.19
N GLY A 29 -4.25 27.53 2.91
CA GLY A 29 -5.52 27.86 2.25
C GLY A 29 -6.35 26.63 1.81
N GLY A 30 -5.90 25.42 2.11
CA GLY A 30 -6.58 24.17 1.74
C GLY A 30 -6.42 23.77 0.27
N VAL A 31 -5.51 24.39 -0.46
CA VAL A 31 -5.18 23.99 -1.84
C VAL A 31 -4.20 22.80 -1.79
N PRO A 32 -4.52 21.66 -2.44
CA PRO A 32 -3.64 20.50 -2.45
C PRO A 32 -2.36 20.78 -3.23
N SER A 33 -1.26 20.14 -2.82
CA SER A 33 -0.01 20.16 -3.58
C SER A 33 -0.16 19.41 -4.90
N TYR A 34 0.70 19.74 -5.86
CA TYR A 34 0.70 19.06 -7.15
C TYR A 34 1.00 17.56 -7.02
N ASP A 35 1.97 17.22 -6.16
CA ASP A 35 2.35 15.83 -5.91
C ASP A 35 1.22 15.03 -5.26
N TYR A 36 0.45 15.63 -4.34
CA TYR A 36 -0.72 15.00 -3.75
C TYR A 36 -1.80 14.68 -4.80
N VAL A 37 -2.07 15.62 -5.72
CA VAL A 37 -3.02 15.39 -6.81
C VAL A 37 -2.54 14.28 -7.75
N ARG A 38 -1.25 14.29 -8.11
CA ARG A 38 -0.64 13.26 -8.96
C ARG A 38 -0.78 11.87 -8.32
N ASP A 39 -0.32 11.70 -7.09
CA ASP A 39 -0.37 10.43 -6.36
C ASP A 39 -1.82 9.94 -6.21
N ARG A 40 -2.77 10.84 -5.93
CA ARG A 40 -4.19 10.49 -5.88
C ARG A 40 -4.75 10.00 -7.22
N ILE A 41 -4.34 10.59 -8.34
CA ILE A 41 -4.75 10.16 -9.68
C ILE A 41 -4.13 8.80 -10.00
N GLU A 42 -2.84 8.61 -9.74
CA GLU A 42 -2.14 7.36 -10.00
C GLU A 42 -2.73 6.19 -9.18
N LYS A 43 -3.01 6.43 -7.89
CA LYS A 43 -3.72 5.47 -7.02
C LYS A 43 -5.07 5.08 -7.60
N ARG A 44 -5.87 6.06 -8.03
CA ARG A 44 -7.20 5.80 -8.63
C ARG A 44 -7.09 5.07 -9.95
N TYR A 45 -6.20 5.48 -10.84
CA TYR A 45 -5.99 4.86 -12.14
C TYR A 45 -5.55 3.41 -12.01
N THR A 46 -4.57 3.14 -11.15
CA THR A 46 -4.09 1.78 -10.84
C THR A 46 -5.22 0.93 -10.26
N THR A 47 -5.99 1.48 -9.33
CA THR A 47 -7.16 0.81 -8.76
C THR A 47 -8.23 0.56 -9.82
N SER A 48 -8.48 1.51 -10.73
CA SER A 48 -9.49 1.39 -11.78
C SER A 48 -9.17 0.26 -12.75
N ILE A 49 -7.91 0.12 -13.16
CA ILE A 49 -7.45 -1.01 -13.99
C ILE A 49 -7.74 -2.33 -13.28
N GLY A 50 -7.27 -2.49 -12.03
CA GLY A 50 -7.53 -3.71 -11.26
C GLY A 50 -9.02 -3.94 -10.98
N SER A 51 -9.81 -2.87 -10.81
CA SER A 51 -11.25 -2.97 -10.54
C SER A 51 -12.06 -3.38 -11.77
N GLN A 52 -11.63 -3.04 -12.99
CA GLN A 52 -12.28 -3.51 -14.21
C GLN A 52 -12.09 -5.01 -14.39
N ASP A 53 -10.89 -5.51 -14.10
CA ASP A 53 -10.62 -6.96 -14.10
C ASP A 53 -11.37 -7.65 -12.96
N VAL A 54 -11.37 -7.09 -11.74
CA VAL A 54 -12.11 -7.65 -10.59
C VAL A 54 -13.62 -7.56 -10.78
N ALA A 55 -14.16 -6.51 -11.41
CA ALA A 55 -15.58 -6.40 -11.73
C ALA A 55 -15.98 -7.31 -12.90
N GLY A 56 -15.07 -7.56 -13.84
CA GLY A 56 -15.24 -8.60 -14.87
C GLY A 56 -15.17 -10.02 -14.30
N ILE A 57 -14.38 -10.23 -13.26
CA ILE A 57 -14.31 -11.48 -12.46
C ILE A 57 -15.47 -11.54 -11.44
N GLY A 58 -16.02 -10.39 -11.05
CA GLY A 58 -17.19 -10.19 -10.22
C GLY A 58 -18.43 -10.63 -10.98
N GLY A 59 -18.53 -11.94 -11.20
CA GLY A 59 -19.72 -12.58 -11.69
C GLY A 59 -20.94 -12.25 -10.80
N PRO A 60 -22.14 -12.72 -11.16
CA PRO A 60 -23.40 -12.44 -10.43
C PRO A 60 -23.43 -12.98 -9.00
N GLU A 61 -22.30 -13.47 -8.50
CA GLU A 61 -22.14 -14.14 -7.24
C GLU A 61 -21.99 -13.12 -6.12
N THR A 62 -22.88 -13.22 -5.15
CA THR A 62 -22.85 -12.42 -3.93
C THR A 62 -21.67 -12.85 -3.05
N ILE A 63 -21.24 -11.97 -2.14
CA ILE A 63 -20.22 -12.27 -1.13
C ILE A 63 -20.56 -13.59 -0.39
N GLU A 64 -21.83 -13.77 -0.01
CA GLU A 64 -22.32 -14.99 0.66
C GLU A 64 -22.12 -16.26 -0.17
N SER A 65 -22.30 -16.18 -1.50
CA SER A 65 -22.11 -17.34 -2.38
C SER A 65 -20.64 -17.71 -2.54
N LEU A 66 -19.73 -16.72 -2.52
CA LEU A 66 -18.28 -16.95 -2.49
C LEU A 66 -17.85 -17.61 -1.18
N ASP A 67 -18.32 -17.11 -0.04
CA ASP A 67 -18.02 -17.68 1.27
C ASP A 67 -18.47 -19.13 1.36
N LYS A 68 -19.66 -19.44 0.84
CA LYS A 68 -20.16 -20.82 0.75
C LYS A 68 -19.24 -21.71 -0.09
N LYS A 69 -18.79 -21.24 -1.25
CA LYS A 69 -17.87 -22.02 -2.11
C LYS A 69 -16.54 -22.31 -1.43
N ILE A 70 -16.00 -21.34 -0.69
CA ILE A 70 -14.76 -21.52 0.09
C ILE A 70 -14.98 -22.58 1.18
N ALA A 71 -16.08 -22.48 1.93
CA ALA A 71 -16.43 -23.44 2.97
C ALA A 71 -16.63 -24.87 2.42
N ASP A 72 -17.34 -25.01 1.29
CA ASP A 72 -17.58 -26.29 0.62
C ASP A 72 -16.26 -26.93 0.15
N ARG A 73 -15.36 -26.13 -0.43
CA ARG A 73 -14.03 -26.58 -0.85
C ARG A 73 -13.19 -27.06 0.33
N ASP A 74 -13.20 -26.29 1.42
CA ASP A 74 -12.44 -26.64 2.62
C ASP A 74 -12.97 -27.91 3.30
N LYS A 75 -14.29 -28.10 3.29
CA LYS A 75 -14.91 -29.35 3.74
C LYS A 75 -14.48 -30.52 2.86
N ALA A 76 -14.59 -30.39 1.54
CA ALA A 76 -14.18 -31.44 0.60
C ALA A 76 -12.69 -31.81 0.76
N ALA A 77 -11.82 -30.82 0.98
CA ALA A 77 -10.41 -31.06 1.25
C ALA A 77 -10.18 -31.84 2.55
N LYS A 78 -10.89 -31.48 3.64
CA LYS A 78 -10.83 -32.20 4.92
C LYS A 78 -11.31 -33.64 4.78
N ASP A 79 -12.44 -33.85 4.11
CA ASP A 79 -13.00 -35.18 3.89
C ASP A 79 -12.04 -36.06 3.09
N LYS A 80 -11.43 -35.50 2.04
CA LYS A 80 -10.43 -36.21 1.24
C LYS A 80 -9.18 -36.57 2.04
N LEU A 81 -8.71 -35.66 2.89
CA LEU A 81 -7.58 -35.94 3.79
C LEU A 81 -7.90 -37.04 4.80
N ALA A 82 -9.12 -37.07 5.34
CA ALA A 82 -9.55 -38.12 6.25
C ALA A 82 -9.60 -39.49 5.55
N GLU A 83 -10.10 -39.54 4.31
CA GLU A 83 -10.06 -40.76 3.50
C GLU A 83 -8.63 -41.27 3.27
N ILE A 84 -7.70 -40.38 2.90
CA ILE A 84 -6.29 -40.74 2.71
C ILE A 84 -5.69 -41.29 4.01
N ARG A 85 -5.97 -40.66 5.16
CA ARG A 85 -5.50 -41.13 6.47
C ARG A 85 -5.98 -42.55 6.79
N ARG A 86 -7.27 -42.85 6.52
CA ARG A 86 -7.83 -44.20 6.62
C ARG A 86 -7.11 -45.19 5.72
N SER A 87 -6.91 -44.85 4.45
CA SER A 87 -6.23 -45.73 3.50
C SER A 87 -4.78 -46.04 3.89
N LEU A 88 -4.13 -45.13 4.62
CA LEU A 88 -2.78 -45.32 5.15
C LEU A 88 -2.74 -46.03 6.51
N GLY A 89 -3.89 -46.40 7.09
CA GLY A 89 -3.98 -47.00 8.43
C GLY A 89 -3.56 -46.04 9.55
N LYS A 90 -3.63 -44.73 9.30
CA LYS A 90 -3.32 -43.67 10.27
C LYS A 90 -4.63 -43.03 10.74
N GLU A 91 -5.47 -43.78 11.44
CA GLU A 91 -6.57 -43.21 12.24
C GLU A 91 -6.15 -43.06 13.70
#